data_AF-A0A3S0VWB3-F1
#
_entry.id   AF-A0A3S0VWB3-F1
#
_cell.length_a   1.000
_cell.length_b   1.000
_cell.length_c   1.000
_cell.angle_alpha   90.00
_cell.angle_beta   90.00
_cell.angle_gamma   90.00
#
_symmetry.space_group_name_H-M   'P 1'
#
loop_
_entity.id
_entity.type
_entity.pdbx_description
1 polymer ?
#
loop_
_entity_poly.entity_id
_entity_poly.type
_entity_poly.pdbx_seq_one_letter_code
_entity_poly.pdbx_strand_id
1 'polypeptide(L)' 'MMKNHRRNEDIRKAKGSVPNWLIAEKLGIHENSLYRLLRQELPKDKKEEILKVIEKLKLDLEV' A
#
# COMPACT_ATOMS: atom_id res chain seq x y z
N MET A 1 25.77 -4.72 -8.76
CA MET A 1 24.81 -5.19 -7.74
C MET A 1 23.80 -4.09 -7.49
N MET A 2 22.62 -4.15 -8.12
CA MET A 2 21.60 -3.11 -7.95
C MET A 2 21.04 -3.21 -6.53
N LYS A 3 21.37 -2.24 -5.67
CA LYS A 3 20.71 -2.09 -4.38
C LYS A 3 19.23 -1.86 -4.67
N ASN A 4 18.41 -2.88 -4.48
CA ASN A 4 16.95 -2.75 -4.41
C ASN A 4 16.65 -1.88 -3.19
N HIS A 5 16.74 -0.56 -3.34
CA HIS A 5 16.22 0.39 -2.38
C HIS A 5 14.73 0.07 -2.29
N ARG A 6 14.31 -0.62 -1.24
CA ARG A 6 12.93 -1.06 -1.10
C ARG A 6 12.09 0.19 -0.85
N ARG A 7 11.62 0.79 -1.94
CA ARG A 7 10.72 1.94 -1.89
C ARG A 7 9.41 1.51 -1.23
N ASN A 8 8.92 2.38 -0.35
CA ASN A 8 7.68 2.17 0.39
C ASN A 8 7.70 0.89 1.27
N GLU A 9 8.81 0.60 1.97
CA GLU A 9 8.87 -0.53 2.92
C GLU A 9 7.82 -0.42 4.03
N ASP A 10 7.52 0.80 4.48
CA ASP A 10 6.46 1.14 5.42
C ASP A 10 5.11 0.58 4.97
N ILE A 11 4.71 0.84 3.73
CA ILE A 11 3.45 0.32 3.17
C ILE A 11 3.49 -1.21 3.06
N ARG A 12 4.64 -1.78 2.65
CA ARG A 12 4.79 -3.24 2.53
C ARG A 12 4.69 -3.95 3.88
N LYS A 13 5.28 -3.36 4.94
CA LYS A 13 5.19 -3.87 6.31
C LYS A 13 3.77 -3.69 6.87
N ALA A 14 3.17 -2.52 6.66
CA ALA A 14 1.83 -2.22 7.14
C ALA A 14 0.78 -3.12 6.51
N LYS A 15 0.88 -3.44 5.21
CA LYS A 15 -0.06 -4.31 4.50
C LYS A 15 -0.28 -5.66 5.19
N GLY A 16 0.79 -6.32 5.64
CA GLY A 16 0.69 -7.69 6.17
C GLY A 16 -0.03 -8.64 5.20
N SER A 17 -1.13 -9.23 5.66
CA SER A 17 -1.97 -10.17 4.89
C SER A 17 -2.99 -9.51 3.97
N VAL A 18 -3.16 -8.19 4.03
CA VAL A 18 -4.18 -7.47 3.23
C VAL A 18 -3.83 -7.55 1.73
N PRO A 19 -4.71 -8.07 0.86
CA PRO A 19 -4.41 -8.14 -0.57
C PRO A 19 -4.27 -6.76 -1.23
N ASN A 20 -3.42 -6.65 -2.26
CA ASN A 20 -3.22 -5.38 -2.98
C ASN A 20 -4.48 -4.94 -3.75
N TRP A 21 -5.24 -5.89 -4.30
CA TRP A 21 -6.50 -5.60 -5.00
C TRP A 21 -7.50 -4.89 -4.08
N LEU A 22 -7.57 -5.29 -2.81
CA LEU A 22 -8.50 -4.71 -1.84
C LEU A 22 -8.10 -3.29 -1.43
N ILE A 23 -6.80 -3.05 -1.27
CA ILE A 23 -6.25 -1.71 -1.03
C ILE A 23 -6.54 -0.80 -2.24
N ALA A 24 -6.34 -1.31 -3.46
CA ALA A 24 -6.60 -0.58 -4.69
C ALA A 24 -8.08 -0.24 -4.85
N GLU A 25 -8.97 -1.19 -4.54
CA GLU A 25 -10.42 -0.99 -4.54
C GLU A 25 -10.85 0.12 -3.57
N LYS A 26 -10.34 0.13 -2.33
CA LYS A 26 -10.63 1.21 -1.37
C LYS A 26 -10.06 2.57 -1.77
N LEU A 27 -8.96 2.59 -2.51
CA LEU A 27 -8.38 3.80 -3.08
C LEU A 27 -9.07 4.24 -4.38
N GLY A 28 -10.03 3.45 -4.90
CA GLY A 28 -10.71 3.74 -6.16
C GLY A 28 -9.80 3.64 -7.40
N ILE A 29 -8.74 2.83 -7.33
CA ILE A 29 -7.77 2.65 -8.42
C ILE A 29 -7.65 1.18 -8.82
N HIS A 30 -7.12 0.94 -10.02
CA HIS A 30 -6.77 -0.42 -10.44
C HIS A 30 -5.57 -0.97 -9.66
N GLU A 31 -5.55 -2.28 -9.41
CA GLU A 31 -4.44 -2.95 -8.72
C GLU A 31 -3.09 -2.71 -9.42
N ASN A 32 -3.06 -2.72 -10.75
CA ASN A 32 -1.88 -2.38 -11.55
C ASN A 32 -1.39 -0.95 -11.29
N SER A 33 -2.29 0.00 -11.08
CA SER A 33 -1.93 1.37 -10.70
C SER A 33 -1.29 1.41 -9.32
N LEU A 34 -1.81 0.64 -8.35
CA LEU A 34 -1.19 0.50 -7.04
C LEU A 34 0.22 -0.09 -7.14
N TYR A 35 0.43 -1.15 -7.93
CA TYR A 35 1.78 -1.68 -8.16
C TYR A 35 2.73 -0.66 -8.78
N ARG A 36 2.26 0.16 -9.73
CA ARG A 36 3.06 1.25 -10.32
C ARG A 36 3.43 2.31 -9.29
N LEU A 37 2.47 2.72 -8.46
CA LEU A 37 2.68 3.68 -7.37
C LEU A 37 3.74 3.17 -6.37
N LEU A 38 3.63 1.90 -5.95
CA LEU A 38 4.54 1.32 -4.96
C LEU A 38 5.99 1.12 -5.46
N ARG A 39 6.25 1.28 -6.77
CA ARG A 39 7.61 1.24 -7.36
C ARG A 39 8.35 2.58 -7.27
N GLN A 40 7.65 3.67 -6.95
CA GLN A 40 8.21 5.02 -6.85
C GLN A 40 8.14 5.51 -5.40
N GLU A 41 9.02 6.43 -5.01
CA GLU A 41 8.93 7.11 -3.71
C GLU A 41 7.63 7.91 -3.69
N LEU A 42 6.71 7.58 -2.78
CA LEU A 42 5.47 8.33 -2.64
C LEU A 42 5.66 9.57 -1.75
N PRO A 43 4.99 10.69 -2.06
CA PRO A 43 4.88 11.81 -1.13
C PRO A 43 4.31 11.36 0.22
N LYS A 44 4.71 12.03 1.31
CA LYS A 44 4.30 11.69 2.67
C LYS A 44 2.77 11.57 2.80
N ASP A 45 2.03 12.55 2.27
CA ASP A 45 0.57 12.59 2.34
C ASP A 45 -0.08 11.37 1.67
N LYS A 46 0.46 10.95 0.52
CA LYS A 46 0.00 9.75 -0.19
C LYS A 46 0.36 8.46 0.53
N LYS A 47 1.52 8.41 1.20
CA LYS A 47 1.87 7.26 2.06
C LYS A 47 0.88 7.16 3.22
N GLU A 48 0.60 8.26 3.90
CA GLU A 48 -0.35 8.30 5.02
C GLU A 48 -1.78 7.89 4.62
N GLU A 49 -2.25 8.33 3.44
CA GLU A 49 -3.54 7.90 2.89
C GLU A 49 -3.61 6.37 2.72
N ILE A 50 -2.59 5.77 2.11
CA ILE A 50 -2.54 4.32 1.88
C ILE A 50 -2.43 3.56 3.21
N LEU A 51 -1.64 4.07 4.16
CA LEU A 51 -1.50 3.45 5.49
C LEU A 51 -2.82 3.44 6.25
N LYS A 52 -3.59 4.55 6.23
CA LYS A 52 -4.93 4.62 6.84
C LYS A 52 -5.91 3.63 6.21
N VAL A 53 -5.87 3.48 4.89
CA VAL A 53 -6.69 2.48 4.19
C VAL A 53 -6.32 1.07 4.62
N ILE A 54 -5.03 0.76 4.72
CA ILE A 54 -4.55 -0.55 5.18
C ILE A 54 -4.98 -0.82 6.62
N GLU A 55 -4.86 0.15 7.51
CA GLU A 55 -5.27 0.02 8.92
C GLU A 55 -6.77 -0.25 9.04
N LYS A 56 -7.59 0.49 8.30
CA LYS A 56 -9.03 0.24 8.24
C LYS A 56 -9.36 -1.15 7.71
N LEU A 57 -8.70 -1.58 6.64
CA LEU A 57 -8.91 -2.91 6.05
C LEU A 57 -8.49 -4.04 7.00
N LYS A 58 -7.44 -3.84 7.81
CA LYS A 58 -7.07 -4.82 8.83
C LYS A 58 -8.13 -4.95 9.91
N LEU A 59 -8.65 -3.82 10.40
CA LEU A 59 -9.73 -3.83 11.37
C LEU A 59 -10.98 -4.52 10.80
N ASP A 60 -11.33 -4.27 9.54
CA ASP A 60 -12.46 -4.90 8.88
C ASP A 60 -12.27 -6.42 8.65
N LEU A 61 -11.01 -6.92 8.59
CA LEU A 61 -10.68 -8.33 8.34
C LEU A 61 -10.42 -9.15 9.62
N GLU A 62 -10.14 -8.49 10.75
CA GLU A 62 -9.97 -9.13 12.06
C GLU A 62 -11.29 -9.28 12.84
N VAL A 63 -12.40 -8.76 12.28
CA VAL A 63 -13.78 -8.92 12.76
C VAL A 63 -14.45 -10.10 12.05
#